data_AF-A0A1W2E645-F1
#
_entry.id   AF-A0A1W2E645-F1
#
_cell.length_a   1.000
_cell.length_b   1.000
_cell.length_c   1.000
_cell.angle_alpha   90.00
_cell.angle_beta   90.00
_cell.angle_gamma   90.00
#
_symmetry.space_group_name_H-M   'P 1'
#
loop_
_entity.id
_entity.type
_entity.pdbx_description
1 polymer ?
#
loop_
_entity_poly.entity_id
_entity_poly.type
_entity_poly.pdbx_seq_one_letter_code
_entity_poly.pdbx_strand_id
1 'polypeptide(L)'
;MFNKTQNNQTMKSNIAYFIGLLLFIMAYSSCKKSEQLAEDPYAGGKEALGIRFLNELPKPTSGSIGSEMTFAVSGLLPYKDKLKCYMNETEAEVVEVTGKTIKIKLPEGSSSGGFTIVVDGQIFFGPQFTVSGKIGYDGTFKPAIGPNGNISQIMPLANGNMILVGSFNDYEKKASLKRPINNIVLINSDGDYLPSFASGLGSDGSLNTIARLTNGQYMIGGSLSSYNNRKSIGGLTRLNSNGSLDTTIVEVVNLTPLLPKNSFDTVAAFNGRVIGSVRKLFVYNNKSILIGNFTNYGEYFYERSTRDRKVIGYTPMDMLMRLESNGKLDESYNFNAATKTSYEKPNGSINDAFMEPDGKVILVGSFTRFQGTGVNRITRVDNNGMIDPTFQVGSGADGPIGTIRFNVTTQKYMVSGAFKTFNGKAANGMVMLKKDGSVDESFNMGTMEGGSISFSAQLSNGLVIVTGSFNKYNGVIRQGFMVLNPNGTLADGYNTTGVFQGIVNDIYETTSPQGFPAFIMAGFILKFDNRAVPNIIKVVYAP
;
A
#
# COMPACT_ATOMS: atom_id res chain seq x y z
N MET A 1 33.90 40.15 -48.24
CA MET A 1 35.14 40.56 -47.56
C MET A 1 34.99 40.30 -46.06
N PHE A 2 35.97 39.63 -45.43
CA PHE A 2 36.32 39.63 -43.99
C PHE A 2 35.21 39.42 -42.91
N ASN A 3 35.40 38.66 -41.84
CA ASN A 3 36.44 37.71 -41.45
C ASN A 3 35.82 36.76 -40.39
N LYS A 4 35.88 35.43 -40.51
CA LYS A 4 35.19 34.51 -39.57
C LYS A 4 36.05 33.37 -39.03
N THR A 5 37.37 33.58 -39.01
CA THR A 5 38.35 32.47 -38.90
C THR A 5 39.35 32.57 -37.74
N GLN A 6 39.25 33.56 -36.84
CA GLN A 6 40.25 33.75 -35.75
C GLN A 6 39.84 33.31 -34.33
N ASN A 7 38.56 33.15 -33.99
CA ASN A 7 38.16 32.82 -32.61
C ASN A 7 38.20 31.32 -32.22
N ASN A 8 38.47 30.41 -33.16
CA ASN A 8 38.50 28.96 -32.88
C ASN A 8 39.90 28.37 -32.61
N GLN A 9 40.98 29.16 -32.72
CA GLN A 9 42.34 28.70 -32.41
C GLN A 9 42.78 29.01 -30.97
N THR A 10 42.30 30.10 -30.37
CA THR A 10 42.67 30.50 -28.99
C THR A 10 42.07 29.60 -27.90
N MET A 11 40.86 29.05 -28.08
CA MET A 11 40.28 28.10 -27.10
C MET A 11 40.96 26.72 -27.07
N LYS A 12 41.54 26.24 -28.18
CA LYS A 12 42.18 24.91 -28.22
C LYS A 12 43.55 24.88 -27.54
N SER A 13 44.24 26.02 -27.44
CA SER A 13 45.55 26.11 -26.78
C SER A 13 45.45 25.91 -25.25
N ASN A 14 44.46 26.52 -24.61
CA ASN A 14 44.36 26.56 -23.15
C ASN A 14 43.91 25.22 -22.53
N ILE A 15 43.20 24.36 -23.27
CA ILE A 15 42.78 23.03 -22.80
C ILE A 15 43.97 22.05 -22.81
N ALA A 16 44.87 22.14 -23.79
CA ALA A 16 46.06 21.30 -23.86
C ALA A 16 47.02 21.57 -22.69
N TYR A 17 47.23 22.84 -22.32
CA TYR A 17 48.05 23.21 -21.16
C TYR A 17 47.45 22.73 -19.82
N PHE A 18 46.12 22.76 -19.66
CA PHE A 18 45.48 22.29 -18.42
C PHE A 18 45.57 20.77 -18.25
N ILE A 19 45.47 20.00 -19.33
CA ILE A 19 45.62 18.54 -19.32
C ILE A 19 47.10 18.15 -19.09
N GLY A 20 48.05 18.88 -19.69
CA GLY A 20 49.48 18.68 -19.46
C GLY A 20 49.91 18.92 -18.01
N LEU A 21 49.38 19.97 -17.36
CA LEU A 21 49.71 20.28 -15.96
C LEU A 21 49.15 19.24 -14.98
N LEU A 22 47.94 18.71 -15.23
CA LEU A 22 47.35 17.65 -14.40
C LEU A 22 48.12 16.32 -14.48
N LEU A 23 48.65 15.98 -15.66
CA LEU A 23 49.46 14.77 -15.85
C LEU A 23 50.85 14.86 -15.20
N PHE A 24 51.40 16.07 -15.02
CA PHE A 24 52.70 16.26 -14.38
C PHE A 24 52.65 16.22 -12.84
N ILE A 25 51.52 16.58 -12.24
CA ILE A 25 51.32 16.54 -10.77
C ILE A 25 51.09 15.10 -10.25
N MET A 26 50.58 14.19 -11.09
CA MET A 26 50.41 12.77 -10.72
C MET A 26 51.71 11.94 -10.77
N ALA A 27 52.83 12.50 -11.23
CA ALA A 27 54.08 11.76 -11.41
C ALA A 27 55.06 11.82 -10.21
N TYR A 28 54.81 12.67 -9.19
CA TYR A 28 55.70 12.85 -8.04
C TYR A 28 54.96 12.80 -6.69
N SER A 29 54.37 11.64 -6.39
CA SER A 29 54.13 11.19 -5.01
C SER A 29 54.63 9.76 -4.84
N SER A 30 55.96 9.63 -4.82
CA SER A 30 56.64 8.37 -4.50
C SER A 30 56.42 8.04 -3.03
N CYS A 31 55.46 7.15 -2.75
CA CYS A 31 55.33 6.55 -1.42
C CYS A 31 56.55 5.67 -1.13
N LYS A 32 57.26 6.00 -0.04
CA LYS A 32 58.38 5.22 0.46
C LYS A 32 57.93 3.80 0.81
N LYS A 33 58.71 2.82 0.36
CA LYS A 33 58.45 1.40 0.62
C LYS A 33 58.97 1.01 2.01
N SER A 34 58.14 1.12 3.06
CA SER A 34 58.16 0.22 4.24
C SER A 34 57.18 0.67 5.34
N GLU A 35 55.95 0.17 5.27
CA GLU A 35 55.27 -0.30 6.48
C GLU A 35 54.97 -1.78 6.22
N GLN A 36 55.01 -2.62 7.26
CA GLN A 36 54.52 -3.99 7.12
C GLN A 36 53.06 -3.92 6.70
N LEU A 37 52.65 -4.77 5.76
CA LEU A 37 51.23 -5.08 5.59
C LEU A 37 50.70 -5.44 6.98
N ALA A 38 49.68 -4.72 7.45
CA ALA A 38 48.94 -5.11 8.64
C ALA A 38 48.54 -6.58 8.50
N GLU A 39 48.56 -7.33 9.61
CA GLU A 39 48.16 -8.74 9.60
C GLU A 39 46.87 -8.89 8.81
N ASP A 40 46.85 -9.84 7.87
CA ASP A 40 45.69 -10.06 7.00
C ASP A 40 44.45 -10.19 7.90
N PRO A 41 43.43 -9.33 7.77
CA PRO A 41 42.25 -9.39 8.62
C PRO A 41 41.44 -10.69 8.44
N TYR A 42 41.83 -11.54 7.48
CA TYR A 42 41.32 -12.89 7.25
C TYR A 42 42.31 -14.01 7.64
N ALA A 43 43.47 -13.69 8.22
CA ALA A 43 44.39 -14.66 8.82
C ALA A 43 43.69 -15.39 9.97
N GLY A 44 43.44 -16.70 9.80
CA GLY A 44 42.62 -17.50 10.72
C GLY A 44 41.20 -17.80 10.21
N GLY A 45 40.86 -17.43 8.97
CA GLY A 45 39.67 -17.95 8.29
C GLY A 45 39.65 -19.49 8.30
N LYS A 46 38.50 -20.08 8.65
CA LYS A 46 38.34 -21.55 8.69
C LYS A 46 38.57 -22.15 7.29
N GLU A 47 39.23 -23.31 7.25
CA GLU A 47 39.46 -24.05 6.01
C GLU A 47 38.12 -24.40 5.32
N ALA A 48 38.07 -24.23 4.00
CA ALA A 48 36.85 -24.44 3.23
C ALA A 48 36.51 -25.94 3.14
N LEU A 49 35.36 -26.34 3.71
CA LEU A 49 34.95 -27.75 3.86
C LEU A 49 34.66 -28.50 2.55
N GLY A 50 34.89 -27.89 1.38
CA GLY A 50 34.63 -28.50 0.07
C GLY A 50 33.15 -28.73 -0.28
N ILE A 51 32.21 -28.44 0.63
CA ILE A 51 30.77 -28.59 0.44
C ILE A 51 30.27 -27.62 -0.63
N ARG A 52 29.56 -28.13 -1.64
CA ARG A 52 29.02 -27.33 -2.75
C ARG A 52 27.68 -27.86 -3.22
N PHE A 53 26.67 -26.99 -3.28
CA PHE A 53 25.44 -27.30 -4.00
C PHE A 53 25.73 -27.45 -5.51
N LEU A 54 25.10 -28.45 -6.12
CA LEU A 54 25.14 -28.68 -7.56
C LEU A 54 24.03 -27.84 -8.22
N ASN A 55 24.22 -27.50 -9.50
CA ASN A 55 23.25 -26.70 -10.24
C ASN A 55 22.04 -27.53 -10.73
N GLU A 56 21.35 -28.17 -9.79
CA GLU A 56 20.11 -28.92 -10.01
C GLU A 56 19.01 -28.41 -9.08
N LEU A 57 17.77 -28.41 -9.56
CA LEU A 57 16.61 -28.13 -8.71
C LEU A 57 16.38 -29.27 -7.70
N PRO A 58 15.82 -28.96 -6.51
CA PRO A 58 15.40 -30.00 -5.58
C PRO A 58 14.35 -30.93 -6.20
N LYS A 59 14.31 -32.17 -5.71
CA LYS A 59 13.40 -33.23 -6.18
C LYS A 59 12.57 -33.74 -4.99
N PRO A 60 11.25 -33.51 -4.94
CA PRO A 60 10.46 -32.64 -5.84
C PRO A 60 10.84 -31.15 -5.74
N THR A 61 10.36 -30.32 -6.67
CA THR A 61 10.62 -28.86 -6.69
C THR A 61 9.76 -28.07 -5.69
N SER A 62 8.72 -28.69 -5.16
CA SER A 62 7.84 -28.19 -4.10
C SER A 62 7.30 -29.37 -3.29
N GLY A 63 6.82 -29.11 -2.08
CA GLY A 63 6.36 -30.17 -1.17
C GLY A 63 5.62 -29.61 0.04
N SER A 64 4.75 -30.43 0.63
CA SER A 64 4.03 -30.10 1.87
C SER A 64 4.88 -30.38 3.11
N ILE A 65 4.46 -29.84 4.25
CA ILE A 65 5.01 -30.21 5.57
C ILE A 65 5.03 -31.74 5.73
N GLY A 66 6.12 -32.27 6.29
CA GLY A 66 6.31 -33.71 6.52
C GLY A 66 6.74 -34.52 5.29
N SER A 67 6.74 -33.95 4.08
CA SER A 67 7.25 -34.62 2.88
C SER A 67 8.78 -34.65 2.85
N GLU A 68 9.36 -35.60 2.11
CA GLU A 68 10.80 -35.70 1.86
C GLU A 68 11.19 -35.04 0.54
N MET A 69 12.36 -34.39 0.52
CA MET A 69 12.94 -33.80 -0.69
C MET A 69 14.45 -33.97 -0.71
N THR A 70 14.98 -34.13 -1.92
CA THR A 70 16.40 -34.35 -2.19
C THR A 70 17.01 -33.12 -2.85
N PHE A 71 18.10 -32.61 -2.27
CA PHE A 71 18.94 -31.55 -2.82
C PHE A 71 20.24 -32.14 -3.37
N ALA A 72 20.72 -31.62 -4.49
CA ALA A 72 21.98 -32.03 -5.11
C ALA A 72 23.15 -31.23 -4.52
N VAL A 73 24.09 -31.92 -3.86
CA VAL A 73 25.17 -31.31 -3.08
C VAL A 73 26.32 -32.31 -2.91
N SER A 74 27.56 -31.88 -3.16
CA SER A 74 28.75 -32.69 -2.98
C SER A 74 29.53 -32.30 -1.71
N GLY A 75 30.39 -33.21 -1.24
CA GLY A 75 31.31 -32.95 -0.12
C GLY A 75 30.76 -33.20 1.29
N LEU A 76 29.52 -33.68 1.44
CA LEU A 76 28.89 -33.85 2.76
C LEU A 76 29.34 -35.07 3.57
N LEU A 77 29.76 -36.17 2.91
CA LEU A 77 30.03 -37.44 3.58
C LEU A 77 31.02 -37.37 4.78
N PRO A 78 32.11 -36.58 4.77
CA PRO A 78 33.01 -36.43 5.92
C PRO A 78 32.34 -35.76 7.14
N TYR A 79 31.19 -35.11 6.95
CA TYR A 79 30.54 -34.26 7.93
C TYR A 79 29.13 -34.74 8.30
N LYS A 80 28.70 -35.90 7.79
CA LYS A 80 27.31 -36.40 7.89
C LYS A 80 26.71 -36.36 9.31
N ASP A 81 27.51 -36.64 10.33
CA ASP A 81 27.07 -36.73 11.74
C ASP A 81 27.11 -35.36 12.46
N LYS A 82 27.51 -34.29 11.75
CA LYS A 82 27.57 -32.89 12.22
C LYS A 82 26.64 -31.94 11.47
N LEU A 83 25.95 -32.42 10.43
CA LEU A 83 25.13 -31.54 9.58
C LEU A 83 23.93 -31.00 10.36
N LYS A 84 23.73 -29.69 10.31
CA LYS A 84 22.42 -29.09 10.58
C LYS A 84 21.84 -28.53 9.29
N CYS A 85 20.58 -28.84 9.02
CA CYS A 85 19.90 -28.49 7.80
C CYS A 85 18.71 -27.60 8.13
N TYR A 86 18.45 -26.57 7.32
CA TYR A 86 17.43 -25.57 7.60
C TYR A 86 16.60 -25.24 6.37
N MET A 87 15.27 -25.27 6.51
CA MET A 87 14.31 -24.74 5.56
C MET A 87 13.80 -23.39 6.05
N ASN A 88 14.25 -22.30 5.42
CA ASN A 88 13.98 -20.93 5.87
C ASN A 88 14.19 -20.75 7.39
N GLU A 89 15.40 -21.07 7.86
CA GLU A 89 15.85 -21.11 9.28
C GLU A 89 15.08 -22.07 10.22
N THR A 90 14.17 -22.90 9.72
CA THR A 90 13.52 -23.98 10.51
C THR A 90 14.34 -25.27 10.38
N GLU A 91 14.81 -25.85 11.50
CA GLU A 91 15.71 -27.02 11.48
C GLU A 91 14.99 -28.28 10.94
N ALA A 92 15.55 -28.88 9.90
CA ALA A 92 14.97 -29.99 9.14
C ALA A 92 15.69 -31.32 9.44
N GLU A 93 14.91 -32.39 9.55
CA GLU A 93 15.41 -33.75 9.77
C GLU A 93 16.18 -34.23 8.53
N VAL A 94 17.41 -34.71 8.72
CA VAL A 94 18.22 -35.33 7.66
C VAL A 94 17.88 -36.80 7.56
N VAL A 95 17.32 -37.22 6.43
CA VAL A 95 16.88 -38.61 6.17
C VAL A 95 18.01 -39.42 5.56
N GLU A 96 18.78 -38.84 4.65
CA GLU A 96 19.84 -39.54 3.90
C GLU A 96 20.93 -38.58 3.44
N VAL A 97 22.20 -39.00 3.48
CA VAL A 97 23.34 -38.28 2.92
C VAL A 97 24.12 -39.21 2.00
N THR A 98 24.33 -38.80 0.75
CA THR A 98 25.17 -39.51 -0.22
C THR A 98 26.37 -38.64 -0.63
N GLY A 99 27.23 -39.14 -1.52
CA GLY A 99 28.33 -38.34 -2.08
C GLY A 99 27.90 -37.18 -2.98
N LYS A 100 26.63 -37.14 -3.42
CA LYS A 100 26.10 -36.13 -4.37
C LYS A 100 24.72 -35.56 -3.98
N THR A 101 24.09 -36.05 -2.92
CA THR A 101 22.76 -35.62 -2.49
C THR A 101 22.63 -35.58 -0.98
N ILE A 102 21.71 -34.73 -0.51
CA ILE A 102 21.12 -34.83 0.82
C ILE A 102 19.61 -34.92 0.68
N LYS A 103 18.98 -35.82 1.43
CA LYS A 103 17.54 -35.92 1.58
C LYS A 103 17.17 -35.41 2.96
N ILE A 104 16.22 -34.48 3.01
CA ILE A 104 15.63 -33.98 4.25
C ILE A 104 14.13 -34.18 4.25
N LYS A 105 13.52 -34.05 5.42
CA LYS A 105 12.07 -34.01 5.60
C LYS A 105 11.66 -32.60 6.05
N LEU A 106 10.61 -32.05 5.44
CA LEU A 106 10.12 -30.71 5.76
C LEU A 106 9.59 -30.64 7.20
N PRO A 107 10.18 -29.85 8.11
CA PRO A 107 9.71 -29.71 9.48
C PRO A 107 8.42 -28.88 9.55
N GLU A 108 7.69 -29.04 10.65
CA GLU A 108 6.51 -28.22 10.95
C GLU A 108 6.88 -26.72 11.05
N GLY A 109 5.94 -25.84 10.69
CA GLY A 109 6.15 -24.40 10.70
C GLY A 109 6.90 -23.84 9.47
N SER A 110 7.54 -24.67 8.66
CA SER A 110 8.29 -24.27 7.46
C SER A 110 7.51 -23.37 6.50
N SER A 111 8.25 -22.48 5.84
CA SER A 111 7.76 -21.64 4.74
C SER A 111 8.68 -21.72 3.52
N SER A 112 8.20 -21.35 2.34
CA SER A 112 9.01 -21.22 1.13
C SER A 112 10.25 -20.35 1.40
N GLY A 113 11.40 -20.76 0.89
CA GLY A 113 12.66 -20.09 1.17
C GLY A 113 13.88 -20.87 0.73
N GLY A 114 15.06 -20.37 1.12
CA GLY A 114 16.32 -21.04 0.86
C GLY A 114 16.50 -22.26 1.75
N PHE A 115 17.06 -23.32 1.18
CA PHE A 115 17.66 -24.40 1.95
C PHE A 115 19.07 -24.02 2.38
N THR A 116 19.44 -24.32 3.62
CA THR A 116 20.76 -23.98 4.17
C THR A 116 21.34 -25.18 4.92
N ILE A 117 22.63 -25.46 4.71
CA ILE A 117 23.38 -26.44 5.50
C ILE A 117 24.40 -25.70 6.37
N VAL A 118 24.52 -26.10 7.64
CA VAL A 118 25.51 -25.57 8.59
C VAL A 118 26.39 -26.71 9.08
N VAL A 119 27.72 -26.52 9.00
CA VAL A 119 28.73 -27.50 9.43
C VAL A 119 29.89 -26.77 10.10
N ASP A 120 30.23 -27.17 11.34
CA ASP A 120 31.33 -26.56 12.13
C ASP A 120 31.31 -25.01 12.15
N GLY A 121 30.10 -24.42 12.08
CA GLY A 121 29.85 -22.97 12.05
C GLY A 121 30.04 -22.29 10.69
N GLN A 122 30.28 -23.03 9.60
CA GLN A 122 30.21 -22.52 8.22
C GLN A 122 28.82 -22.73 7.63
N ILE A 123 28.36 -21.79 6.81
CA ILE A 123 26.99 -21.76 6.24
C ILE A 123 27.07 -21.93 4.72
N PHE A 124 26.33 -22.90 4.19
CA PHE A 124 26.24 -23.20 2.77
C PHE A 124 24.80 -22.97 2.28
N PHE A 125 24.62 -21.99 1.39
CA PHE A 125 23.31 -21.64 0.83
C PHE A 125 22.99 -22.51 -0.39
N GLY A 126 21.83 -23.17 -0.34
CA GLY A 126 21.29 -24.01 -1.39
C GLY A 126 20.21 -23.31 -2.22
N PRO A 127 19.53 -24.06 -3.11
CA PRO A 127 18.45 -23.53 -3.93
C PRO A 127 17.22 -23.17 -3.09
N GLN A 128 16.33 -22.37 -3.68
CA GLN A 128 15.01 -22.09 -3.13
C GLN A 128 14.09 -23.32 -3.25
N PHE A 129 13.19 -23.48 -2.28
CA PHE A 129 12.14 -24.49 -2.26
C PHE A 129 10.77 -23.83 -2.00
N THR A 130 9.72 -24.31 -2.66
CA THR A 130 8.35 -23.83 -2.42
C THR A 130 7.62 -24.78 -1.46
N VAL A 131 7.18 -24.28 -0.31
CA VAL A 131 6.41 -25.08 0.66
C VAL A 131 4.92 -24.97 0.33
N SER A 132 4.34 -26.08 -0.12
CA SER A 132 2.93 -26.18 -0.49
C SER A 132 2.05 -26.08 0.75
N GLY A 133 0.99 -25.27 0.65
CA GLY A 133 0.00 -25.08 1.71
C GLY A 133 -1.34 -24.58 1.18
N LYS A 134 -2.19 -24.13 2.10
CA LYS A 134 -3.58 -23.72 1.87
C LYS A 134 -3.74 -22.30 1.32
N ILE A 135 -2.64 -21.58 1.11
CA ILE A 135 -2.63 -20.23 0.54
C ILE A 135 -1.52 -20.10 -0.49
N GLY A 136 -1.76 -19.36 -1.57
CA GLY A 136 -0.78 -19.18 -2.62
C GLY A 136 -1.14 -18.08 -3.63
N TYR A 137 -0.12 -17.65 -4.38
CA TYR A 137 -0.27 -16.70 -5.48
C TYR A 137 -1.09 -17.31 -6.63
N ASP A 138 -2.14 -16.60 -7.08
CA ASP A 138 -2.92 -17.02 -8.24
C ASP A 138 -2.19 -16.66 -9.54
N GLY A 139 -1.50 -17.64 -10.12
CA GLY A 139 -0.82 -17.49 -11.42
C GLY A 139 -1.75 -17.25 -12.62
N THR A 140 -3.07 -17.35 -12.45
CA THR A 140 -4.05 -17.05 -13.51
C THR A 140 -4.49 -15.58 -13.53
N PHE A 141 -4.16 -14.82 -12.48
CA PHE A 141 -4.37 -13.37 -12.46
C PHE A 141 -3.33 -12.71 -13.38
N LYS A 142 -3.81 -12.06 -14.43
CA LYS A 142 -3.05 -11.67 -15.62
C LYS A 142 -2.06 -10.50 -15.46
N PRO A 143 -2.15 -9.59 -14.46
CA PRO A 143 -1.14 -8.56 -14.28
C PRO A 143 0.25 -9.17 -14.06
N ALA A 144 1.13 -8.98 -15.03
CA ALA A 144 2.54 -9.37 -14.95
C ALA A 144 3.41 -8.21 -14.45
N ILE A 145 2.94 -6.98 -14.66
CA ILE A 145 3.59 -5.71 -14.29
C ILE A 145 2.64 -4.86 -13.44
N GLY A 146 1.33 -4.90 -13.72
CA GLY A 146 0.30 -4.11 -13.05
C GLY A 146 0.54 -2.60 -13.23
N PRO A 147 0.12 -1.76 -12.27
CA PRO A 147 0.45 -0.35 -12.27
C PRO A 147 1.87 -0.10 -11.79
N ASN A 148 2.54 0.88 -12.40
CA ASN A 148 3.91 1.27 -12.08
C ASN A 148 4.07 2.07 -10.76
N GLY A 149 3.03 2.10 -9.92
CA GLY A 149 2.99 2.83 -8.66
C GLY A 149 1.86 2.36 -7.75
N ASN A 150 1.76 3.00 -6.59
CA ASN A 150 0.88 2.59 -5.49
C ASN A 150 -0.60 2.61 -5.86
N ILE A 151 -1.35 1.54 -5.55
CA ILE A 151 -2.82 1.55 -5.53
C ILE A 151 -3.30 1.96 -4.14
N SER A 152 -4.19 2.94 -4.06
CA SER A 152 -4.76 3.44 -2.81
C SER A 152 -6.07 2.73 -2.44
N GLN A 153 -6.88 2.36 -3.43
CA GLN A 153 -8.19 1.70 -3.22
C GLN A 153 -8.59 0.86 -4.43
N ILE A 154 -9.22 -0.29 -4.17
CA ILE A 154 -9.94 -1.13 -5.14
C ILE A 154 -11.44 -0.79 -5.03
N MET A 155 -12.11 -0.51 -6.14
CA MET A 155 -13.56 -0.41 -6.19
C MET A 155 -14.14 -1.50 -7.10
N PRO A 156 -14.66 -2.61 -6.54
CA PRO A 156 -15.34 -3.63 -7.32
C PRO A 156 -16.66 -3.10 -7.90
N LEU A 157 -16.99 -3.57 -9.10
CA LEU A 157 -18.23 -3.27 -9.80
C LEU A 157 -19.10 -4.53 -9.87
N ALA A 158 -20.42 -4.34 -9.95
CA ALA A 158 -21.40 -5.44 -9.94
C ALA A 158 -21.28 -6.44 -11.10
N ASN A 159 -20.50 -6.11 -12.14
CA ASN A 159 -20.20 -6.99 -13.28
C ASN A 159 -18.84 -7.72 -13.15
N GLY A 160 -18.19 -7.69 -11.99
CA GLY A 160 -16.89 -8.34 -11.75
C GLY A 160 -15.66 -7.52 -12.20
N ASN A 161 -15.86 -6.41 -12.90
CA ASN A 161 -14.77 -5.46 -13.17
C ASN A 161 -14.38 -4.69 -11.90
N MET A 162 -13.21 -4.07 -11.90
CA MET A 162 -12.75 -3.20 -10.81
C MET A 162 -12.21 -1.87 -11.37
N ILE A 163 -12.48 -0.78 -10.67
CA ILE A 163 -11.77 0.49 -10.86
C ILE A 163 -10.71 0.59 -9.77
N LEU A 164 -9.46 0.83 -10.17
CA LEU A 164 -8.34 1.07 -9.27
C LEU A 164 -8.00 2.55 -9.27
N VAL A 165 -7.76 3.13 -8.10
CA VAL A 165 -7.26 4.50 -7.95
C VAL A 165 -5.97 4.53 -7.13
N GLY A 166 -5.06 5.45 -7.43
CA GLY A 166 -3.74 5.44 -6.82
C GLY A 166 -2.81 6.58 -7.23
N SER A 167 -1.52 6.29 -7.14
CA SER A 167 -0.40 7.15 -7.55
C SER A 167 0.44 6.41 -8.60
N PHE A 168 -0.06 6.36 -9.83
CA PHE A 168 0.54 5.66 -10.98
C PHE A 168 0.22 6.41 -12.29
N ASN A 169 1.04 6.23 -13.32
CA ASN A 169 0.83 6.84 -14.64
C ASN A 169 0.83 5.82 -15.81
N ASP A 170 0.98 4.54 -15.50
CA ASP A 170 0.88 3.43 -16.43
C ASP A 170 0.27 2.19 -15.75
N TYR A 171 -0.33 1.31 -16.57
CA TYR A 171 -0.73 -0.05 -16.20
C TYR A 171 -0.36 -0.99 -17.37
N GLU A 172 0.36 -2.08 -17.10
CA GLU A 172 0.74 -3.09 -18.11
C GLU A 172 1.47 -2.53 -19.36
N LYS A 173 2.21 -1.42 -19.22
CA LYS A 173 2.86 -0.68 -20.32
C LYS A 173 1.86 -0.27 -21.42
N LYS A 174 0.61 0.00 -21.05
CA LYS A 174 -0.49 0.37 -21.97
C LYS A 174 -0.71 1.89 -22.09
N ALA A 175 -0.09 2.71 -21.24
CA ALA A 175 -0.18 4.16 -21.37
C ALA A 175 0.50 4.65 -22.66
N SER A 176 -0.11 5.64 -23.30
CA SER A 176 0.40 6.27 -24.51
C SER A 176 -0.05 7.73 -24.59
N LEU A 177 0.57 8.55 -25.45
CA LEU A 177 0.15 9.94 -25.66
C LEU A 177 -1.32 10.09 -26.09
N LYS A 178 -1.91 9.07 -26.74
CA LYS A 178 -3.33 9.06 -27.14
C LYS A 178 -4.27 8.48 -26.08
N ARG A 179 -3.74 7.71 -25.11
CA ARG A 179 -4.47 7.01 -24.05
C ARG A 179 -3.54 6.88 -22.82
N PRO A 180 -3.33 7.95 -22.04
CA PRO A 180 -2.57 7.86 -20.80
C PRO A 180 -3.40 7.19 -19.69
N ILE A 181 -2.75 6.71 -18.63
CA ILE A 181 -3.39 6.00 -17.52
C ILE A 181 -2.97 6.66 -16.20
N ASN A 182 -3.44 7.90 -15.98
CA ASN A 182 -3.03 8.69 -14.82
C ASN A 182 -3.98 8.51 -13.63
N ASN A 183 -3.49 7.81 -12.61
CA ASN A 183 -4.06 7.67 -11.26
C ASN A 183 -5.43 6.97 -11.15
N ILE A 184 -6.04 6.57 -12.27
CA ILE A 184 -7.28 5.79 -12.34
C ILE A 184 -7.24 4.81 -13.54
N VAL A 185 -7.68 3.57 -13.33
CA VAL A 185 -7.76 2.54 -14.37
C VAL A 185 -8.94 1.59 -14.13
N LEU A 186 -9.56 1.10 -15.21
CA LEU A 186 -10.57 0.03 -15.18
C LEU A 186 -9.93 -1.29 -15.63
N ILE A 187 -10.21 -2.37 -14.88
CA ILE A 187 -9.76 -3.73 -15.18
C ILE A 187 -10.92 -4.74 -15.11
N ASN A 188 -10.78 -5.91 -15.73
CA ASN A 188 -11.69 -7.04 -15.54
C ASN A 188 -11.36 -7.87 -14.28
N SER A 189 -12.12 -8.94 -14.03
CA SER A 189 -11.93 -9.92 -12.94
C SER A 189 -10.57 -10.65 -12.95
N ASP A 190 -9.93 -10.69 -14.12
CA ASP A 190 -8.66 -11.36 -14.36
C ASP A 190 -7.48 -10.38 -14.25
N GLY A 191 -7.75 -9.08 -14.15
CA GLY A 191 -6.77 -8.00 -14.11
C GLY A 191 -6.36 -7.41 -15.47
N ASP A 192 -7.01 -7.78 -16.57
CA ASP A 192 -6.74 -7.12 -17.86
C ASP A 192 -7.21 -5.66 -17.85
N TYR A 193 -6.39 -4.76 -18.40
CA TYR A 193 -6.76 -3.38 -18.68
C TYR A 193 -7.94 -3.27 -19.67
N LEU A 194 -8.98 -2.53 -19.27
CA LEU A 194 -10.14 -2.22 -20.11
C LEU A 194 -10.10 -0.76 -20.60
N PRO A 195 -9.88 -0.50 -21.90
CA PRO A 195 -9.76 0.85 -22.45
C PRO A 195 -11.10 1.58 -22.65
N SER A 196 -12.20 1.06 -22.09
CA SER A 196 -13.55 1.63 -22.20
C SER A 196 -13.84 2.73 -21.17
N PHE A 197 -12.98 2.91 -20.16
CA PHE A 197 -13.13 3.96 -19.15
C PHE A 197 -12.64 5.31 -19.67
N ALA A 198 -13.55 6.26 -19.80
CA ALA A 198 -13.36 7.55 -20.46
C ALA A 198 -12.66 8.61 -19.59
N SER A 199 -11.60 8.23 -18.88
CA SER A 199 -10.83 9.13 -18.01
C SER A 199 -10.05 10.23 -18.76
N GLY A 200 -9.83 10.04 -20.07
CA GLY A 200 -9.08 10.99 -20.89
C GLY A 200 -7.63 11.10 -20.43
N LEU A 201 -7.20 12.29 -20.00
CA LEU A 201 -5.88 12.50 -19.41
C LEU A 201 -5.80 12.08 -17.92
N GLY A 202 -6.89 11.60 -17.32
CA GLY A 202 -6.95 11.20 -15.91
C GLY A 202 -6.75 12.38 -14.95
N SER A 203 -6.27 12.10 -13.74
CA SER A 203 -5.97 13.10 -12.71
C SER A 203 -4.50 13.56 -12.77
N ASP A 204 -4.26 14.85 -12.54
CA ASP A 204 -2.90 15.42 -12.44
C ASP A 204 -2.19 15.11 -11.11
N GLY A 205 -2.95 14.76 -10.07
CA GLY A 205 -2.45 14.34 -8.76
C GLY A 205 -2.90 12.93 -8.38
N SER A 206 -2.26 12.36 -7.36
CA SER A 206 -2.63 11.04 -6.83
C SER A 206 -4.08 11.00 -6.34
N LEU A 207 -4.75 9.89 -6.59
CA LEU A 207 -6.06 9.58 -6.06
C LEU A 207 -5.91 8.64 -4.86
N ASN A 208 -6.55 9.01 -3.75
CA ASN A 208 -6.52 8.23 -2.51
C ASN A 208 -7.79 7.40 -2.35
N THR A 209 -8.90 7.83 -2.96
CA THR A 209 -10.21 7.26 -2.68
C THR A 209 -11.18 7.45 -3.85
N ILE A 210 -12.12 6.52 -3.97
CA ILE A 210 -13.23 6.56 -4.93
C ILE A 210 -14.48 5.92 -4.29
N ALA A 211 -15.65 6.50 -4.56
CA ALA A 211 -16.93 5.97 -4.10
C ALA A 211 -17.96 6.04 -5.22
N ARG A 212 -18.87 5.05 -5.27
CA ARG A 212 -19.97 5.01 -6.23
C ARG A 212 -21.20 5.70 -5.65
N LEU A 213 -21.81 6.57 -6.45
CA LEU A 213 -23.08 7.24 -6.15
C LEU A 213 -24.25 6.33 -6.54
N THR A 214 -25.41 6.55 -5.93
CA THR A 214 -26.65 5.77 -6.16
C THR A 214 -27.11 5.79 -7.63
N ASN A 215 -26.87 6.89 -8.34
CA ASN A 215 -27.14 7.05 -9.78
C ASN A 215 -26.07 6.41 -10.70
N GLY A 216 -25.08 5.70 -10.14
CA GLY A 216 -24.00 5.05 -10.88
C GLY A 216 -22.84 5.95 -11.30
N GLN A 217 -22.87 7.25 -11.00
CA GLN A 217 -21.70 8.13 -11.08
C GLN A 217 -20.66 7.77 -10.01
N TYR A 218 -19.47 8.36 -10.07
CA TYR A 218 -18.41 8.17 -9.07
C TYR A 218 -17.93 9.49 -8.50
N MET A 219 -17.65 9.53 -7.20
CA MET A 219 -16.86 10.60 -6.57
C MET A 219 -15.42 10.13 -6.43
N ILE A 220 -14.45 10.94 -6.85
CA ILE A 220 -13.02 10.69 -6.65
C ILE A 220 -12.42 11.74 -5.70
N GLY A 221 -11.46 11.32 -4.87
CA GLY A 221 -10.76 12.19 -3.93
C GLY A 221 -9.26 11.89 -3.85
N GLY A 222 -8.45 12.92 -3.62
CA GLY A 222 -7.00 12.81 -3.58
C GLY A 222 -6.30 14.16 -3.45
N SER A 223 -5.15 14.30 -4.13
CA SER A 223 -4.33 15.51 -4.20
C SER A 223 -4.44 16.23 -5.55
N LEU A 224 -5.54 16.02 -6.28
CA LEU A 224 -5.76 16.54 -7.64
C LEU A 224 -6.11 18.03 -7.69
N SER A 225 -5.68 18.70 -8.77
CA SER A 225 -6.05 20.08 -9.13
C SER A 225 -6.79 20.17 -10.49
N SER A 226 -6.74 19.08 -11.27
CA SER A 226 -7.45 18.94 -12.53
C SER A 226 -7.78 17.47 -12.84
N TYR A 227 -8.77 17.27 -13.70
CA TYR A 227 -9.09 15.97 -14.28
C TYR A 227 -9.37 16.14 -15.77
N ASN A 228 -8.76 15.30 -16.61
CA ASN A 228 -8.78 15.42 -18.06
C ASN A 228 -8.41 16.85 -18.56
N ASN A 229 -7.34 17.43 -18.01
CA ASN A 229 -6.92 18.83 -18.18
C ASN A 229 -7.95 19.92 -17.79
N ARG A 230 -9.14 19.57 -17.26
CA ARG A 230 -10.08 20.56 -16.73
C ARG A 230 -9.55 21.10 -15.40
N LYS A 231 -8.97 22.30 -15.46
CA LYS A 231 -8.56 23.09 -14.29
C LYS A 231 -9.76 23.52 -13.44
N SER A 232 -9.48 24.12 -12.28
CA SER A 232 -10.48 24.54 -11.29
C SER A 232 -11.13 23.36 -10.55
N ILE A 233 -10.41 22.26 -10.38
CA ILE A 233 -10.74 21.18 -9.45
C ILE A 233 -9.81 21.32 -8.22
N GLY A 234 -10.17 20.74 -7.08
CA GLY A 234 -9.32 20.80 -5.89
C GLY A 234 -9.67 19.72 -4.88
N GLY A 235 -8.84 18.67 -4.82
CA GLY A 235 -8.91 17.55 -3.88
C GLY A 235 -10.05 16.54 -4.11
N LEU A 236 -11.13 16.90 -4.81
CA LEU A 236 -12.19 15.98 -5.26
C LEU A 236 -12.93 16.46 -6.52
N THR A 237 -13.59 15.53 -7.21
CA THR A 237 -14.59 15.83 -8.26
C THR A 237 -15.53 14.64 -8.49
N ARG A 238 -16.57 14.85 -9.32
CA ARG A 238 -17.52 13.81 -9.76
C ARG A 238 -17.24 13.37 -11.20
N LEU A 239 -17.34 12.08 -11.44
CA LEU A 239 -17.24 11.43 -12.74
C LEU A 239 -18.58 10.79 -13.12
N ASN A 240 -18.87 10.76 -14.41
CA ASN A 240 -19.94 9.95 -14.97
C ASN A 240 -19.65 8.45 -14.83
N SER A 241 -20.68 7.62 -15.00
CA SER A 241 -20.58 6.15 -14.91
C SER A 241 -19.59 5.53 -15.91
N ASN A 242 -19.27 6.24 -16.99
CA ASN A 242 -18.26 5.86 -17.98
C ASN A 242 -16.83 6.34 -17.65
N GLY A 243 -16.62 7.10 -16.56
CA GLY A 243 -15.31 7.65 -16.16
C GLY A 243 -14.96 9.04 -16.70
N SER A 244 -15.79 9.63 -17.57
CA SER A 244 -15.64 11.02 -18.01
C SER A 244 -15.96 11.99 -16.87
N LEU A 245 -15.37 13.19 -16.89
CA LEU A 245 -15.69 14.24 -15.92
C LEU A 245 -17.18 14.63 -16.04
N ASP A 246 -17.87 14.76 -14.91
CA ASP A 246 -19.21 15.34 -14.90
C ASP A 246 -19.13 16.87 -15.02
N THR A 247 -19.78 17.44 -16.04
CA THR A 247 -19.66 18.86 -16.41
C THR A 247 -21.00 19.52 -16.67
N THR A 248 -21.12 20.81 -16.32
CA THR A 248 -22.33 21.61 -16.57
C THR A 248 -21.98 23.04 -16.98
N ILE A 249 -22.66 23.60 -17.97
CA ILE A 249 -22.37 24.96 -18.45
C ILE A 249 -22.92 25.98 -17.47
N VAL A 250 -22.10 26.99 -17.13
CA VAL A 250 -22.47 28.10 -16.25
C VAL A 250 -22.24 29.45 -16.93
N GLU A 251 -23.06 30.43 -16.59
CA GLU A 251 -22.85 31.83 -16.98
C GLU A 251 -21.69 32.44 -16.18
N VAL A 252 -20.92 33.32 -16.83
CA VAL A 252 -19.76 34.03 -16.28
C VAL A 252 -19.67 35.45 -16.84
N VAL A 253 -19.01 36.34 -16.10
CA VAL A 253 -18.76 37.72 -16.50
C VAL A 253 -17.92 37.78 -17.78
N ASN A 254 -18.50 38.35 -18.84
CA ASN A 254 -17.85 38.51 -20.14
C ASN A 254 -17.15 39.86 -20.25
N LEU A 255 -15.82 39.88 -20.10
CA LEU A 255 -14.98 41.07 -20.30
C LEU A 255 -14.71 41.41 -21.78
N THR A 256 -15.27 40.62 -22.71
CA THR A 256 -15.06 40.71 -24.15
C THR A 256 -16.42 40.67 -24.88
N PRO A 257 -17.25 41.71 -24.79
CA PRO A 257 -18.65 41.67 -25.24
C PRO A 257 -18.82 41.35 -26.74
N LEU A 258 -17.82 41.65 -27.57
CA LEU A 258 -17.77 41.26 -29.00
C LEU A 258 -17.65 39.74 -29.23
N LEU A 259 -17.41 38.95 -28.18
CA LEU A 259 -17.38 37.49 -28.19
C LEU A 259 -18.47 36.96 -27.24
N PRO A 260 -19.75 36.85 -27.65
CA PRO A 260 -20.84 36.42 -26.76
C PRO A 260 -20.65 35.02 -26.15
N LYS A 261 -19.90 34.14 -26.84
CA LYS A 261 -19.49 32.82 -26.30
C LYS A 261 -18.64 32.93 -25.02
N ASN A 262 -18.09 34.10 -24.71
CA ASN A 262 -17.32 34.32 -23.49
C ASN A 262 -18.19 34.57 -22.24
N SER A 263 -19.52 34.66 -22.38
CA SER A 263 -20.47 34.68 -21.26
C SER A 263 -20.73 33.31 -20.63
N PHE A 264 -20.15 32.21 -21.16
CA PHE A 264 -20.36 30.85 -20.65
C PHE A 264 -19.05 30.07 -20.50
N ASP A 265 -18.99 29.13 -19.53
CA ASP A 265 -17.84 28.22 -19.35
C ASP A 265 -18.23 26.79 -18.96
N THR A 266 -17.28 25.87 -19.21
CA THR A 266 -17.22 24.43 -18.92
C THR A 266 -18.43 23.87 -18.19
N VAL A 267 -18.44 23.74 -16.86
CA VAL A 267 -17.39 23.64 -15.81
C VAL A 267 -17.49 22.24 -15.17
N ALA A 268 -16.80 21.92 -14.07
CA ALA A 268 -17.13 20.70 -13.32
C ALA A 268 -18.49 20.84 -12.63
N ALA A 269 -19.38 19.85 -12.71
CA ALA A 269 -20.75 19.93 -12.20
C ALA A 269 -20.85 19.90 -10.66
N PHE A 270 -19.85 19.32 -9.99
CA PHE A 270 -19.73 19.32 -8.55
C PHE A 270 -18.96 20.57 -8.09
N ASN A 271 -19.68 21.57 -7.56
CA ASN A 271 -19.12 22.86 -7.15
C ASN A 271 -18.59 22.83 -5.71
N GLY A 272 -17.70 21.89 -5.42
CA GLY A 272 -17.07 21.75 -4.10
C GLY A 272 -15.61 21.37 -4.23
N ARG A 273 -14.74 22.05 -3.47
CA ARG A 273 -13.29 21.79 -3.44
C ARG A 273 -12.72 21.90 -2.03
N VAL A 274 -11.47 21.45 -1.87
CA VAL A 274 -10.65 21.67 -0.68
C VAL A 274 -9.37 22.45 -0.98
N ILE A 275 -8.75 22.99 0.07
CA ILE A 275 -7.31 23.28 0.13
C ILE A 275 -6.66 22.16 0.95
N GLY A 276 -5.83 21.34 0.31
CA GLY A 276 -5.23 20.13 0.87
C GLY A 276 -5.68 18.87 0.13
N SER A 277 -5.53 17.70 0.75
CA SER A 277 -5.85 16.41 0.12
C SER A 277 -6.97 15.65 0.83
N VAL A 278 -7.83 15.00 0.03
CA VAL A 278 -8.83 14.05 0.55
C VAL A 278 -8.18 12.68 0.68
N ARG A 279 -8.29 12.06 1.86
CA ARG A 279 -7.73 10.74 2.22
C ARG A 279 -8.77 9.64 2.07
N LYS A 280 -10.01 9.88 2.52
CA LYS A 280 -11.17 9.02 2.34
C LYS A 280 -12.39 9.84 1.95
N LEU A 281 -13.24 9.25 1.12
CA LEU A 281 -14.51 9.80 0.71
C LEU A 281 -15.55 8.70 0.87
N PHE A 282 -16.63 9.01 1.58
CA PHE A 282 -17.80 8.14 1.70
C PHE A 282 -19.04 8.83 1.12
N VAL A 283 -20.00 8.04 0.68
CA VAL A 283 -21.29 8.53 0.19
C VAL A 283 -22.39 7.99 1.09
N TYR A 284 -23.16 8.89 1.71
CA TYR A 284 -24.30 8.54 2.54
C TYR A 284 -25.46 9.49 2.25
N ASN A 285 -26.65 8.96 1.98
CA ASN A 285 -27.86 9.71 1.60
C ASN A 285 -27.60 10.80 0.51
N ASN A 286 -26.87 10.42 -0.54
CA ASN A 286 -26.42 11.29 -1.65
C ASN A 286 -25.51 12.47 -1.27
N LYS A 287 -25.06 12.56 -0.01
CA LYS A 287 -24.02 13.50 0.44
C LYS A 287 -22.64 12.82 0.46
N SER A 288 -21.58 13.61 0.29
CA SER A 288 -20.19 13.12 0.35
C SER A 288 -19.54 13.50 1.67
N ILE A 289 -19.15 12.54 2.50
CA ILE A 289 -18.37 12.76 3.72
C ILE A 289 -16.88 12.65 3.36
N LEU A 290 -16.11 13.66 3.74
CA LEU A 290 -14.71 13.83 3.36
C LEU A 290 -13.82 13.82 4.60
N ILE A 291 -12.78 12.99 4.56
CA ILE A 291 -11.75 12.91 5.59
C ILE A 291 -10.40 13.12 4.92
N GLY A 292 -9.52 13.94 5.47
CA GLY A 292 -8.19 14.14 4.90
C GLY A 292 -7.34 15.23 5.55
N ASN A 293 -6.27 15.61 4.86
CA ASN A 293 -5.36 16.68 5.30
C ASN A 293 -5.71 17.96 4.55
N PHE A 294 -6.91 18.49 4.81
CA PHE A 294 -7.40 19.76 4.27
C PHE A 294 -7.75 20.75 5.39
N THR A 295 -7.65 22.04 5.08
CA THR A 295 -7.85 23.16 6.03
C THR A 295 -9.02 24.07 5.67
N ASN A 296 -9.49 24.00 4.42
CA ASN A 296 -10.58 24.83 3.92
C ASN A 296 -11.47 24.04 2.97
N TYR A 297 -12.77 24.24 3.11
CA TYR A 297 -13.74 24.10 2.04
C TYR A 297 -13.65 25.30 1.09
N GLY A 298 -13.97 25.12 -0.18
CA GLY A 298 -14.31 26.25 -1.06
C GLY A 298 -15.32 25.91 -2.15
N GLU A 299 -15.97 26.96 -2.66
CA GLU A 299 -16.94 26.92 -3.76
C GLU A 299 -16.67 28.05 -4.76
N TYR A 300 -17.05 27.83 -6.03
CA TYR A 300 -16.95 28.85 -7.07
C TYR A 300 -18.20 29.72 -7.17
N PHE A 301 -17.99 31.03 -7.21
CA PHE A 301 -19.01 32.04 -7.50
C PHE A 301 -18.91 32.40 -8.99
N TYR A 302 -19.58 31.60 -9.82
CA TYR A 302 -19.47 31.72 -11.28
C TYR A 302 -20.04 33.03 -11.82
N GLU A 303 -21.08 33.55 -11.19
CA GLU A 303 -21.69 34.86 -11.49
C GLU A 303 -20.76 36.05 -11.23
N ARG A 304 -19.66 35.83 -10.50
CA ARG A 304 -18.58 36.80 -10.24
C ARG A 304 -17.27 36.43 -10.94
N SER A 305 -17.22 35.28 -11.60
CA SER A 305 -16.04 34.76 -12.29
C SER A 305 -16.03 35.17 -13.76
N THR A 306 -14.87 35.12 -14.40
CA THR A 306 -14.76 35.12 -15.87
C THR A 306 -14.47 33.69 -16.36
N ARG A 307 -14.27 33.49 -17.66
CA ARG A 307 -13.77 32.20 -18.18
C ARG A 307 -12.39 31.86 -17.63
N ASP A 308 -11.47 32.83 -17.66
CA ASP A 308 -10.05 32.62 -17.32
C ASP A 308 -9.73 32.75 -15.82
N ARG A 309 -10.54 33.52 -15.07
CA ARG A 309 -10.34 33.76 -13.63
C ARG A 309 -11.59 33.39 -12.84
N LYS A 310 -11.46 32.41 -11.95
CA LYS A 310 -12.54 32.00 -11.03
C LYS A 310 -12.44 32.74 -9.69
N VAL A 311 -13.60 33.19 -9.20
CA VAL A 311 -13.78 33.69 -7.83
C VAL A 311 -14.17 32.52 -6.95
N ILE A 312 -13.48 32.37 -5.83
CA ILE A 312 -13.64 31.27 -4.88
C ILE A 312 -13.93 31.88 -3.50
N GLY A 313 -14.99 31.43 -2.85
CA GLY A 313 -15.16 31.63 -1.40
C GLY A 313 -14.56 30.46 -0.65
N TYR A 314 -13.93 30.72 0.49
CA TYR A 314 -13.33 29.69 1.34
C TYR A 314 -13.90 29.75 2.75
N THR A 315 -14.29 28.59 3.27
CA THR A 315 -14.73 28.41 4.66
C THR A 315 -13.68 27.55 5.38
N PRO A 316 -13.12 27.96 6.52
CA PRO A 316 -12.20 27.12 7.29
C PRO A 316 -12.92 25.85 7.77
N MET A 317 -12.48 24.72 7.25
CA MET A 317 -13.02 23.38 7.54
C MET A 317 -11.84 22.43 7.58
N ASP A 318 -11.46 22.00 8.79
CA ASP A 318 -10.29 21.16 8.99
C ASP A 318 -10.67 19.67 9.02
N MET A 319 -10.03 18.89 8.15
CA MET A 319 -9.90 17.42 8.15
C MET A 319 -11.16 16.54 8.07
N LEU A 320 -12.34 17.00 8.50
CA LEU A 320 -13.62 16.30 8.40
C LEU A 320 -14.73 17.28 7.98
N MET A 321 -15.45 16.97 6.90
CA MET A 321 -16.66 17.72 6.53
C MET A 321 -17.61 16.86 5.68
N ARG A 322 -18.84 17.32 5.48
CA ARG A 322 -19.81 16.74 4.54
C ARG A 322 -20.21 17.77 3.49
N LEU A 323 -20.36 17.32 2.25
CA LEU A 323 -20.83 18.13 1.13
C LEU A 323 -22.14 17.56 0.57
N GLU A 324 -23.02 18.46 0.13
CA GLU A 324 -24.22 18.15 -0.62
C GLU A 324 -23.89 17.59 -2.02
N SER A 325 -24.88 16.99 -2.68
CA SER A 325 -24.74 16.40 -4.02
C SER A 325 -24.32 17.39 -5.12
N ASN A 326 -24.44 18.69 -4.90
CA ASN A 326 -23.98 19.76 -5.80
C ASN A 326 -22.60 20.33 -5.42
N GLY A 327 -21.98 19.85 -4.34
CA GLY A 327 -20.69 20.32 -3.83
C GLY A 327 -20.77 21.44 -2.78
N LYS A 328 -21.97 21.92 -2.41
CA LYS A 328 -22.14 22.87 -1.30
C LYS A 328 -21.75 22.25 0.05
N LEU A 329 -21.22 23.06 0.97
CA LEU A 329 -20.96 22.64 2.34
C LEU A 329 -22.27 22.30 3.05
N ASP A 330 -22.31 21.16 3.74
CA ASP A 330 -23.39 20.82 4.66
C ASP A 330 -23.08 21.37 6.05
N GLU A 331 -23.61 22.56 6.35
CA GLU A 331 -23.45 23.24 7.66
C GLU A 331 -24.09 22.49 8.85
N SER A 332 -24.75 21.33 8.63
CA SER A 332 -25.20 20.44 9.72
C SER A 332 -24.15 19.43 10.19
N TYR A 333 -22.97 19.36 9.55
CA TYR A 333 -21.98 18.32 9.80
C TYR A 333 -20.59 18.85 10.19
N ASN A 334 -20.15 18.59 11.43
CA ASN A 334 -18.89 19.07 11.99
C ASN A 334 -18.67 20.60 11.83
N PHE A 335 -19.74 21.39 11.83
CA PHE A 335 -19.70 22.85 11.63
C PHE A 335 -20.21 23.61 12.86
N ASN A 336 -19.48 24.65 13.25
CA ASN A 336 -19.83 25.56 14.33
C ASN A 336 -20.43 26.84 13.76
N ALA A 337 -21.75 26.97 13.89
CA ALA A 337 -22.51 28.09 13.34
C ALA A 337 -22.16 29.46 13.96
N ALA A 338 -21.56 29.50 15.16
CA ALA A 338 -21.15 30.73 15.84
C ALA A 338 -19.79 31.26 15.33
N THR A 339 -18.83 30.37 15.02
CA THR A 339 -17.52 30.75 14.46
C THR A 339 -17.50 30.76 12.93
N LYS A 340 -18.49 30.12 12.27
CA LYS A 340 -18.55 29.88 10.82
C LYS A 340 -17.36 29.07 10.30
N THR A 341 -16.93 28.08 11.10
CA THR A 341 -15.83 27.15 10.80
C THR A 341 -16.20 25.73 11.22
N SER A 342 -15.33 24.75 10.97
CA SER A 342 -15.41 23.47 11.69
C SER A 342 -15.23 23.63 13.21
N TYR A 343 -15.60 22.61 13.97
CA TYR A 343 -15.15 22.45 15.37
C TYR A 343 -13.62 22.25 15.47
N GLU A 344 -13.06 22.24 16.69
CA GLU A 344 -11.62 22.05 16.94
C GLU A 344 -11.11 20.79 16.24
N LYS A 345 -10.17 21.00 15.31
CA LYS A 345 -9.55 19.94 14.51
C LYS A 345 -8.76 18.94 15.37
N PRO A 346 -8.55 17.71 14.88
CA PRO A 346 -7.64 16.81 15.56
C PRO A 346 -6.22 17.37 15.62
N ASN A 347 -5.54 17.15 16.74
CA ASN A 347 -4.16 17.59 16.99
C ASN A 347 -3.10 16.67 16.34
N GLY A 348 -3.50 15.87 15.36
CA GLY A 348 -2.66 14.89 14.64
C GLY A 348 -3.36 14.42 13.38
N SER A 349 -2.67 13.64 12.55
CA SER A 349 -3.22 13.10 11.30
C SER A 349 -4.35 12.10 11.55
N ILE A 350 -5.39 12.15 10.71
CA ILE A 350 -6.30 11.01 10.50
C ILE A 350 -5.66 10.14 9.42
N ASN A 351 -5.32 8.90 9.77
CA ASN A 351 -4.57 8.00 8.90
C ASN A 351 -5.49 7.15 8.01
N ASP A 352 -6.63 6.72 8.57
CA ASP A 352 -7.63 5.88 7.92
C ASP A 352 -9.01 6.14 8.54
N ALA A 353 -10.07 5.69 7.87
CA ALA A 353 -11.43 5.82 8.36
C ALA A 353 -12.33 4.70 7.78
N PHE A 354 -13.41 4.40 8.48
CA PHE A 354 -14.46 3.48 8.03
C PHE A 354 -15.84 4.08 8.29
N MET A 355 -16.78 3.95 7.34
CA MET A 355 -18.18 4.37 7.51
C MET A 355 -19.08 3.15 7.73
N GLU A 356 -19.84 3.17 8.82
CA GLU A 356 -20.84 2.16 9.14
C GLU A 356 -22.08 2.27 8.23
N PRO A 357 -22.90 1.20 8.08
CA PRO A 357 -24.10 1.24 7.25
C PRO A 357 -25.15 2.28 7.68
N ASP A 358 -25.12 2.75 8.93
CA ASP A 358 -26.01 3.80 9.46
C ASP A 358 -25.51 5.24 9.20
N GLY A 359 -24.36 5.39 8.53
CA GLY A 359 -23.76 6.68 8.16
C GLY A 359 -22.72 7.21 9.14
N LYS A 360 -22.58 6.60 10.33
CA LYS A 360 -21.55 6.96 11.30
C LYS A 360 -20.16 6.66 10.76
N VAL A 361 -19.16 7.44 11.17
CA VAL A 361 -17.78 7.29 10.68
C VAL A 361 -16.82 7.08 11.85
N ILE A 362 -16.02 6.03 11.79
CA ILE A 362 -14.90 5.80 12.72
C ILE A 362 -13.63 6.36 12.08
N LEU A 363 -12.95 7.23 12.84
CA LEU A 363 -11.70 7.88 12.47
C LEU A 363 -10.56 7.27 13.29
N VAL A 364 -9.44 6.94 12.64
CA VAL A 364 -8.22 6.46 13.32
C VAL A 364 -6.98 7.21 12.87
N GLY A 365 -6.00 7.39 13.77
CA GLY A 365 -4.82 8.18 13.41
C GLY A 365 -3.76 8.35 14.49
N SER A 366 -3.11 9.52 14.47
CA SER A 366 -2.09 9.93 15.44
C SER A 366 -2.58 10.95 16.48
N PHE A 367 -3.81 11.46 16.31
CA PHE A 367 -4.42 12.47 17.18
C PHE A 367 -4.73 11.96 18.60
N THR A 368 -4.59 12.84 19.60
CA THR A 368 -4.99 12.61 21.00
C THR A 368 -6.14 13.52 21.46
N ARG A 369 -6.58 14.44 20.59
CA ARG A 369 -7.74 15.32 20.77
C ARG A 369 -8.55 15.38 19.48
N PHE A 370 -9.86 15.55 19.60
CA PHE A 370 -10.79 15.81 18.51
C PHE A 370 -11.98 16.61 19.06
N GLN A 371 -12.41 17.69 18.39
CA GLN A 371 -13.51 18.56 18.85
C GLN A 371 -13.34 19.04 20.31
N GLY A 372 -12.12 19.36 20.71
CA GLY A 372 -11.78 19.80 22.07
C GLY A 372 -11.74 18.69 23.14
N THR A 373 -12.19 17.49 22.78
CA THR A 373 -12.29 16.32 23.66
C THR A 373 -11.05 15.44 23.53
N GLY A 374 -10.55 14.91 24.65
CA GLY A 374 -9.45 13.93 24.63
C GLY A 374 -9.93 12.57 24.11
N VAL A 375 -9.24 12.03 23.10
CA VAL A 375 -9.58 10.76 22.45
C VAL A 375 -8.30 9.99 22.13
N ASN A 376 -8.27 8.68 22.34
CA ASN A 376 -7.03 7.91 22.26
C ASN A 376 -6.82 7.32 20.86
N ARG A 377 -6.61 8.19 19.86
CA ARG A 377 -6.22 7.87 18.46
C ARG A 377 -7.28 7.15 17.62
N ILE A 378 -8.45 6.92 18.21
CA ILE A 378 -9.65 6.40 17.57
C ILE A 378 -10.88 7.12 18.15
N THR A 379 -11.85 7.46 17.32
CA THR A 379 -13.17 7.97 17.73
C THR A 379 -14.21 7.66 16.67
N ARG A 380 -15.49 7.50 17.06
CA ARG A 380 -16.62 7.47 16.13
C ARG A 380 -17.30 8.83 16.14
N VAL A 381 -17.75 9.29 14.98
CA VAL A 381 -18.64 10.44 14.82
C VAL A 381 -20.00 10.00 14.30
N ASP A 382 -21.04 10.74 14.72
CA ASP A 382 -22.43 10.52 14.36
C ASP A 382 -22.79 11.11 12.98
N ASN A 383 -24.08 11.07 12.64
CA ASN A 383 -24.60 11.63 11.39
C ASN A 383 -24.64 13.18 11.36
N ASN A 384 -24.22 13.86 12.42
CA ASN A 384 -23.95 15.31 12.50
C ASN A 384 -22.44 15.60 12.57
N GLY A 385 -21.58 14.57 12.47
CA GLY A 385 -20.13 14.71 12.51
C GLY A 385 -19.60 15.02 13.91
N MET A 386 -20.41 14.85 14.96
CA MET A 386 -20.02 15.04 16.36
C MET A 386 -19.58 13.71 16.96
N ILE A 387 -18.69 13.72 17.96
CA ILE A 387 -18.29 12.49 18.68
C ILE A 387 -19.52 11.71 19.15
N ASP A 388 -19.60 10.43 18.79
CA ASP A 388 -20.61 9.49 19.26
C ASP A 388 -20.17 8.87 20.60
N PRO A 389 -20.79 9.24 21.74
CA PRO A 389 -20.40 8.73 23.05
C PRO A 389 -20.77 7.26 23.26
N THR A 390 -21.48 6.62 22.34
CA THR A 390 -21.79 5.18 22.43
C THR A 390 -20.64 4.29 21.95
N PHE A 391 -19.55 4.86 21.40
CA PHE A 391 -18.37 4.11 20.97
C PHE A 391 -17.27 4.14 22.04
N GLN A 392 -17.21 3.08 22.86
CA GLN A 392 -16.46 3.02 24.10
C GLN A 392 -15.17 2.22 23.97
N VAL A 393 -14.11 2.90 23.51
CA VAL A 393 -12.78 2.32 23.28
C VAL A 393 -11.91 2.20 24.54
N GLY A 394 -12.30 2.81 25.66
CA GLY A 394 -11.50 2.89 26.89
C GLY A 394 -10.33 3.89 26.79
N SER A 395 -9.18 3.57 27.40
CA SER A 395 -7.94 4.33 27.23
C SER A 395 -7.26 4.11 25.87
N GLY A 396 -7.78 3.22 25.02
CA GLY A 396 -7.40 3.07 23.62
C GLY A 396 -5.95 2.65 23.40
N ALA A 397 -5.39 3.01 22.24
CA ALA A 397 -4.03 2.65 21.84
C ALA A 397 -2.98 3.62 22.41
N ASP A 398 -1.83 3.11 22.85
CA ASP A 398 -0.70 3.93 23.35
C ASP A 398 0.10 4.65 22.24
N GLY A 399 -0.02 4.20 20.99
CA GLY A 399 0.67 4.72 19.81
C GLY A 399 -0.24 4.85 18.57
N PRO A 400 0.25 5.46 17.47
CA PRO A 400 -0.57 5.77 16.29
C PRO A 400 -1.28 4.56 15.69
N ILE A 401 -2.56 4.69 15.41
CA ILE A 401 -3.33 3.71 14.64
C ILE A 401 -3.19 4.03 13.16
N GLY A 402 -2.84 3.02 12.36
CA GLY A 402 -2.58 3.14 10.92
C GLY A 402 -3.80 2.83 10.06
N THR A 403 -4.52 1.74 10.38
CA THR A 403 -5.62 1.19 9.56
C THR A 403 -6.80 0.73 10.40
N ILE A 404 -8.01 0.80 9.82
CA ILE A 404 -9.23 0.18 10.35
C ILE A 404 -10.00 -0.55 9.24
N ARG A 405 -10.32 -1.83 9.46
CA ARG A 405 -11.05 -2.68 8.50
C ARG A 405 -12.24 -3.34 9.20
N PHE A 406 -13.44 -3.14 8.68
CA PHE A 406 -14.65 -3.79 9.20
C PHE A 406 -14.95 -5.09 8.45
N ASN A 407 -15.30 -6.14 9.18
CA ASN A 407 -15.83 -7.36 8.61
C ASN A 407 -17.37 -7.37 8.74
N VAL A 408 -18.06 -7.42 7.60
CA VAL A 408 -19.53 -7.37 7.57
C VAL A 408 -20.21 -8.62 8.13
N THR A 409 -19.55 -9.78 8.07
CA THR A 409 -20.07 -11.06 8.55
C THR A 409 -20.02 -11.14 10.08
N THR A 410 -18.89 -10.76 10.69
CA THR A 410 -18.68 -10.84 12.14
C THR A 410 -19.14 -9.57 12.88
N GLN A 411 -19.35 -8.46 12.16
CA GLN A 411 -19.63 -7.11 12.71
C GLN A 411 -18.52 -6.60 13.65
N LYS A 412 -17.25 -6.91 13.33
CA LYS A 412 -16.06 -6.52 14.10
C LYS A 412 -15.10 -5.66 13.27
N TYR A 413 -14.29 -4.84 13.94
CA TYR A 413 -13.20 -4.09 13.33
C TYR A 413 -11.85 -4.73 13.64
N MET A 414 -11.01 -4.91 12.63
CA MET A 414 -9.57 -5.05 12.81
C MET A 414 -8.93 -3.67 12.82
N VAL A 415 -8.13 -3.39 13.85
CA VAL A 415 -7.43 -2.12 14.04
C VAL A 415 -5.94 -2.40 14.17
N SER A 416 -5.11 -1.77 13.35
CA SER A 416 -3.67 -1.98 13.35
C SER A 416 -2.86 -0.68 13.25
N GLY A 417 -1.64 -0.69 13.77
CA GLY A 417 -0.74 0.47 13.75
C GLY A 417 0.52 0.32 14.61
N ALA A 418 1.16 1.44 14.88
CA ALA A 418 2.40 1.54 15.65
C ALA A 418 2.13 1.74 17.16
N PHE A 419 1.31 0.87 17.74
CA PHE A 419 1.02 0.82 19.18
C PHE A 419 1.49 -0.49 19.80
N LYS A 420 1.88 -0.46 21.07
CA LYS A 420 2.32 -1.66 21.83
C LYS A 420 1.19 -2.21 22.69
N THR A 421 0.40 -1.31 23.28
CA THR A 421 -0.73 -1.65 24.14
C THR A 421 -2.04 -1.02 23.67
N PHE A 422 -3.14 -1.68 24.02
CA PHE A 422 -4.49 -1.14 23.91
C PHE A 422 -5.22 -1.38 25.23
N ASN A 423 -5.83 -0.35 25.83
CA ASN A 423 -6.40 -0.42 27.17
C ASN A 423 -5.42 -0.96 28.25
N GLY A 424 -4.13 -0.65 28.10
CA GLY A 424 -3.05 -1.14 28.97
C GLY A 424 -2.65 -2.61 28.78
N LYS A 425 -3.37 -3.38 27.95
CA LYS A 425 -3.01 -4.76 27.59
C LYS A 425 -2.06 -4.79 26.39
N ALA A 426 -1.13 -5.73 26.35
CA ALA A 426 -0.25 -5.94 25.21
C ALA A 426 -1.06 -6.32 23.95
N ALA A 427 -0.76 -5.66 22.83
CA ALA A 427 -1.50 -5.80 21.57
C ALA A 427 -0.60 -5.93 20.33
N ASN A 428 0.71 -5.64 20.44
CA ASN A 428 1.70 -5.83 19.35
C ASN A 428 1.26 -5.22 18.00
N GLY A 429 0.65 -4.03 18.04
CA GLY A 429 0.20 -3.29 16.86
C GLY A 429 -1.12 -3.76 16.25
N MET A 430 -1.90 -4.64 16.90
CA MET A 430 -3.21 -5.07 16.41
C MET A 430 -4.21 -5.44 17.52
N VAL A 431 -5.46 -5.00 17.36
CA VAL A 431 -6.61 -5.48 18.15
C VAL A 431 -7.82 -5.74 17.27
N MET A 432 -8.71 -6.61 17.75
CA MET A 432 -10.07 -6.75 17.25
C MET A 432 -11.03 -6.00 18.18
N LEU A 433 -11.89 -5.16 17.62
CA LEU A 433 -12.92 -4.41 18.35
C LEU A 433 -14.32 -4.88 17.93
N LYS A 434 -15.26 -4.86 18.86
CA LYS A 434 -16.69 -5.07 18.59
C LYS A 434 -17.33 -3.77 18.05
N LYS A 435 -18.58 -3.85 17.60
CA LYS A 435 -19.35 -2.72 17.05
C LYS A 435 -19.56 -1.53 18.01
N ASP A 436 -19.47 -1.78 19.32
CA ASP A 436 -19.52 -0.76 20.37
C ASP A 436 -18.16 -0.12 20.68
N GLY A 437 -17.08 -0.55 20.02
CA GLY A 437 -15.71 -0.08 20.26
C GLY A 437 -14.97 -0.82 21.37
N SER A 438 -15.63 -1.71 22.12
CA SER A 438 -14.98 -2.53 23.14
C SER A 438 -14.05 -3.59 22.51
N VAL A 439 -12.99 -3.97 23.22
CA VAL A 439 -12.05 -5.01 22.76
C VAL A 439 -12.76 -6.37 22.71
N ASP A 440 -12.50 -7.12 21.66
CA ASP A 440 -12.89 -8.52 21.57
C ASP A 440 -11.79 -9.42 22.15
N GLU A 441 -11.91 -9.72 23.44
CA GLU A 441 -10.99 -10.56 24.22
C GLU A 441 -10.90 -12.02 23.73
N SER A 442 -11.71 -12.43 22.73
CA SER A 442 -11.56 -13.74 22.06
C SER A 442 -10.34 -13.75 21.12
N PHE A 443 -9.92 -12.58 20.61
CA PHE A 443 -8.75 -12.41 19.75
C PHE A 443 -7.53 -11.99 20.57
N ASN A 444 -6.53 -12.86 20.69
CA ASN A 444 -5.33 -12.61 21.49
C ASN A 444 -4.08 -12.71 20.64
N MET A 445 -3.29 -11.64 20.63
CA MET A 445 -2.01 -11.60 19.92
C MET A 445 -0.91 -12.35 20.68
N GLY A 446 -0.21 -13.20 19.96
CA GLY A 446 1.05 -13.81 20.37
C GLY A 446 2.22 -12.83 20.37
N THR A 447 3.41 -13.32 20.72
CA THR A 447 4.65 -12.54 20.66
C THR A 447 5.04 -12.27 19.20
N MET A 448 5.61 -11.09 18.95
CA MET A 448 6.07 -10.68 17.63
C MET A 448 7.50 -10.15 17.72
N GLU A 449 8.35 -10.51 16.76
CA GLU A 449 9.76 -10.08 16.71
C GLU A 449 10.14 -9.54 15.34
N GLY A 450 11.10 -8.61 15.31
CA GLY A 450 11.79 -8.19 14.09
C GLY A 450 11.12 -7.11 13.25
N GLY A 451 9.95 -6.59 13.64
CA GLY A 451 9.26 -5.52 12.90
C GLY A 451 7.88 -5.19 13.46
N SER A 452 7.02 -4.63 12.61
CA SER A 452 5.67 -4.17 12.99
C SER A 452 4.62 -4.56 11.95
N ILE A 453 3.34 -4.60 12.36
CA ILE A 453 2.19 -4.74 11.46
C ILE A 453 1.98 -3.42 10.69
N SER A 454 1.73 -3.50 9.39
CA SER A 454 1.32 -2.37 8.53
C SER A 454 -0.15 -2.43 8.12
N PHE A 455 -0.73 -3.63 8.04
CA PHE A 455 -2.12 -3.85 7.63
C PHE A 455 -2.67 -5.13 8.27
N SER A 456 -3.96 -5.14 8.61
CA SER A 456 -4.69 -6.36 8.90
C SER A 456 -6.16 -6.28 8.46
N ALA A 457 -6.75 -7.43 8.13
CA ALA A 457 -8.17 -7.54 7.83
C ALA A 457 -8.68 -8.96 8.13
N GLN A 458 -9.89 -9.06 8.68
CA GLN A 458 -10.61 -10.33 8.81
C GLN A 458 -11.42 -10.60 7.54
N LEU A 459 -11.23 -11.77 6.94
CA LEU A 459 -11.98 -12.29 5.79
C LEU A 459 -13.36 -12.80 6.21
N SER A 460 -14.27 -12.98 5.25
CA SER A 460 -15.63 -13.48 5.46
C SER A 460 -15.72 -14.82 6.20
N ASN A 461 -14.71 -15.69 6.07
CA ASN A 461 -14.59 -16.96 6.78
C ASN A 461 -13.99 -16.86 8.19
N GLY A 462 -13.64 -15.66 8.65
CA GLY A 462 -13.07 -15.39 9.97
C GLY A 462 -11.54 -15.41 10.05
N LEU A 463 -10.83 -15.93 9.05
CA LEU A 463 -9.35 -15.84 8.99
C LEU A 463 -8.91 -14.38 8.95
N VAL A 464 -7.78 -14.08 9.59
CA VAL A 464 -7.21 -12.73 9.63
C VAL A 464 -5.92 -12.70 8.82
N ILE A 465 -5.90 -11.90 7.76
CA ILE A 465 -4.69 -11.60 6.98
C ILE A 465 -3.93 -10.49 7.69
N VAL A 466 -2.63 -10.67 7.91
CA VAL A 466 -1.75 -9.68 8.55
C VAL A 466 -0.50 -9.50 7.71
N THR A 467 -0.16 -8.24 7.39
CA THR A 467 1.09 -7.91 6.69
C THR A 467 1.89 -6.85 7.42
N GLY A 468 3.21 -6.82 7.20
CA GLY A 468 4.11 -5.92 7.90
C GLY A 468 5.58 -6.15 7.58
N SER A 469 6.44 -5.76 8.52
CA SER A 469 7.90 -5.94 8.49
C SER A 469 8.41 -6.95 9.53
N PHE A 470 7.52 -7.61 10.26
CA PHE A 470 7.87 -8.60 11.29
C PHE A 470 8.57 -9.84 10.70
N ASN A 471 9.37 -10.51 11.53
CA ASN A 471 10.16 -11.69 11.15
C ASN A 471 9.68 -12.97 11.83
N LYS A 472 9.09 -12.89 13.04
CA LYS A 472 8.57 -14.06 13.77
C LYS A 472 7.28 -13.74 14.50
N TYR A 473 6.48 -14.78 14.70
CA TYR A 473 5.27 -14.80 15.52
C TYR A 473 5.24 -16.06 16.38
N ASN A 474 5.14 -15.92 17.71
CA ASN A 474 5.29 -17.02 18.68
C ASN A 474 6.53 -17.89 18.42
N GLY A 475 7.68 -17.26 18.11
CA GLY A 475 8.94 -17.93 17.77
C GLY A 475 9.01 -18.55 16.35
N VAL A 476 7.87 -18.73 15.68
CA VAL A 476 7.81 -19.29 14.31
C VAL A 476 8.11 -18.20 13.27
N ILE A 477 8.90 -18.52 12.25
CA ILE A 477 9.38 -17.56 11.25
C ILE A 477 8.26 -17.14 10.30
N ARG A 478 7.92 -15.86 10.30
CA ARG A 478 6.86 -15.25 9.48
C ARG A 478 7.37 -13.90 8.99
N GLN A 479 7.89 -13.87 7.76
CA GLN A 479 8.60 -12.70 7.20
C GLN A 479 7.61 -11.80 6.45
N GLY A 480 6.98 -10.89 7.19
CA GLY A 480 6.11 -9.83 6.68
C GLY A 480 4.69 -10.23 6.30
N PHE A 481 4.34 -11.53 6.30
CA PHE A 481 3.00 -12.03 6.03
C PHE A 481 2.65 -13.20 6.96
N MET A 482 1.43 -13.22 7.48
CA MET A 482 0.86 -14.38 8.17
C MET A 482 -0.67 -14.39 8.08
N VAL A 483 -1.24 -15.58 8.28
CA VAL A 483 -2.69 -15.81 8.40
C VAL A 483 -3.00 -16.34 9.78
N LEU A 484 -3.90 -15.68 10.50
CA LEU A 484 -4.33 -16.07 11.84
C LEU A 484 -5.75 -16.61 11.83
N ASN A 485 -6.05 -17.47 12.79
CA ASN A 485 -7.40 -17.87 13.17
C ASN A 485 -8.15 -16.69 13.83
N PRO A 486 -9.50 -16.76 13.96
CA PRO A 486 -10.29 -15.73 14.65
C PRO A 486 -9.92 -15.47 16.12
N ASN A 487 -9.10 -16.33 16.74
CA ASN A 487 -8.59 -16.17 18.11
C ASN A 487 -7.16 -15.60 18.19
N GLY A 488 -6.50 -15.38 17.05
CA GLY A 488 -5.12 -14.89 16.96
C GLY A 488 -4.02 -15.96 16.87
N THR A 489 -4.30 -17.26 16.95
CA THR A 489 -3.26 -18.28 16.67
C THR A 489 -2.95 -18.38 15.18
N LEU A 490 -1.77 -18.90 14.80
CA LEU A 490 -1.48 -19.18 13.38
C LEU A 490 -2.49 -20.17 12.81
N ALA A 491 -2.99 -19.91 11.60
CA ALA A 491 -3.89 -20.83 10.90
C ALA A 491 -3.10 -21.94 10.19
N ASP A 492 -3.44 -23.21 10.49
CA ASP A 492 -2.69 -24.38 10.03
C ASP A 492 -2.72 -24.54 8.52
N GLY A 493 -1.54 -24.71 7.91
CA GLY A 493 -1.37 -24.79 6.46
C GLY A 493 -1.47 -23.45 5.71
N TYR A 494 -1.94 -22.35 6.33
CA TYR A 494 -2.05 -21.03 5.69
C TYR A 494 -0.80 -20.15 5.86
N ASN A 495 0.29 -20.70 6.37
CA ASN A 495 1.49 -19.95 6.73
C ASN A 495 2.77 -20.55 6.11
N THR A 496 2.63 -21.13 4.91
CA THR A 496 3.75 -21.73 4.16
C THR A 496 4.40 -20.78 3.17
N THR A 497 3.86 -19.58 2.95
CA THR A 497 4.42 -18.59 2.02
C THR A 497 5.72 -17.98 2.54
N GLY A 498 6.67 -17.78 1.63
CA GLY A 498 7.92 -17.07 1.91
C GLY A 498 7.77 -15.55 2.05
N VAL A 499 8.90 -14.85 2.07
CA VAL A 499 9.00 -13.40 2.35
C VAL A 499 7.98 -12.56 1.57
N PHE A 500 7.23 -11.75 2.31
CA PHE A 500 6.48 -10.60 1.81
C PHE A 500 7.25 -9.29 2.04
N GLN A 501 7.21 -8.38 1.08
CA GLN A 501 7.74 -7.02 1.19
C GLN A 501 6.81 -6.04 0.51
N GLY A 502 6.40 -5.00 1.24
CA GLY A 502 5.55 -3.93 0.71
C GLY A 502 4.58 -3.37 1.75
N ILE A 503 3.64 -2.57 1.27
CA ILE A 503 2.53 -2.01 2.03
C ILE A 503 1.24 -2.41 1.32
N VAL A 504 0.30 -3.02 2.05
CA VAL A 504 -1.06 -3.27 1.60
C VAL A 504 -1.93 -2.08 2.01
N ASN A 505 -2.63 -1.47 1.06
CA ASN A 505 -3.61 -0.42 1.33
C ASN A 505 -5.03 -0.98 1.29
N ASP A 506 -5.28 -1.99 0.45
CA ASP A 506 -6.61 -2.53 0.25
C ASP A 506 -6.61 -4.03 -0.07
N ILE A 507 -7.68 -4.71 0.35
CA ILE A 507 -8.01 -6.07 -0.06
C ILE A 507 -9.48 -6.18 -0.48
N TYR A 508 -9.77 -7.08 -1.41
CA TYR A 508 -11.11 -7.40 -1.89
C TYR A 508 -11.29 -8.92 -2.03
N GLU A 509 -12.25 -9.50 -1.31
CA GLU A 509 -12.59 -10.94 -1.41
C GLU A 509 -13.31 -11.25 -2.73
N THR A 510 -12.95 -12.38 -3.34
CA THR A 510 -13.39 -12.83 -4.66
C THR A 510 -13.20 -14.35 -4.78
N THR A 511 -13.24 -14.90 -5.99
CA THR A 511 -12.91 -16.31 -6.26
C THR A 511 -11.85 -16.45 -7.35
N SER A 512 -11.15 -17.58 -7.36
CA SER A 512 -10.34 -18.00 -8.51
C SER A 512 -11.24 -18.47 -9.66
N PRO A 513 -10.72 -18.62 -10.90
CA PRO A 513 -11.48 -19.17 -12.02
C PRO A 513 -12.00 -20.60 -11.78
N GLN A 514 -11.43 -21.33 -10.82
CA GLN A 514 -11.83 -22.68 -10.41
C GLN A 514 -12.85 -22.67 -9.26
N GLY A 515 -13.30 -21.49 -8.81
CA GLY A 515 -14.28 -21.34 -7.73
C GLY A 515 -13.71 -21.38 -6.32
N PHE A 516 -12.39 -21.47 -6.14
CA PHE A 516 -11.78 -21.42 -4.81
C PHE A 516 -11.88 -20.01 -4.21
N PRO A 517 -12.01 -19.87 -2.86
CA PRO A 517 -11.94 -18.58 -2.21
C PRO A 517 -10.61 -17.88 -2.51
N ALA A 518 -10.68 -16.59 -2.83
CA ALA A 518 -9.52 -15.78 -3.14
C ALA A 518 -9.70 -14.35 -2.63
N PHE A 519 -8.61 -13.61 -2.50
CA PHE A 519 -8.68 -12.17 -2.33
C PHE A 519 -7.66 -11.48 -3.24
N ILE A 520 -8.02 -10.30 -3.72
CA ILE A 520 -7.10 -9.39 -4.37
C ILE A 520 -6.48 -8.50 -3.29
N MET A 521 -5.17 -8.34 -3.33
CA MET A 521 -4.37 -7.49 -2.46
C MET A 521 -3.72 -6.40 -3.30
N ALA A 522 -3.84 -5.14 -2.89
CA ALA A 522 -3.30 -4.00 -3.62
C ALA A 522 -2.62 -2.96 -2.70
N GLY A 523 -1.57 -2.32 -3.21
CA GLY A 523 -0.84 -1.30 -2.47
C GLY A 523 0.45 -0.87 -3.17
N PHE A 524 1.54 -0.83 -2.41
CA PHE A 524 2.92 -0.75 -2.91
C PHE A 524 3.63 -2.06 -2.57
N ILE A 525 3.52 -3.06 -3.44
CA ILE A 525 3.95 -4.44 -3.18
C ILE A 525 5.22 -4.70 -3.99
N LEU A 526 6.25 -5.23 -3.34
CA LEU A 526 7.54 -5.56 -3.96
C LEU A 526 7.72 -7.08 -4.07
N LYS A 527 7.29 -7.83 -3.06
CA LYS A 527 7.51 -9.29 -2.96
C LYS A 527 6.33 -9.99 -2.28
N PHE A 528 5.96 -11.17 -2.77
CA PHE A 528 5.08 -12.13 -2.10
C PHE A 528 5.55 -13.55 -2.41
N ASP A 529 5.53 -14.46 -1.42
CA ASP A 529 6.05 -15.83 -1.53
C ASP A 529 7.44 -15.91 -2.22
N ASN A 530 8.37 -15.07 -1.77
CA ASN A 530 9.72 -14.92 -2.35
C ASN A 530 9.81 -14.48 -3.82
N ARG A 531 8.70 -14.12 -4.48
CA ARG A 531 8.67 -13.67 -5.87
C ARG A 531 8.46 -12.17 -5.95
N ALA A 532 9.13 -11.50 -6.89
CA ALA A 532 8.76 -10.13 -7.25
C ALA A 532 7.37 -10.16 -7.89
N VAL A 533 6.50 -9.22 -7.50
CA VAL A 533 5.09 -9.19 -7.93
C VAL A 533 4.65 -7.77 -8.28
N PRO A 534 3.63 -7.60 -9.13
CA PRO A 534 2.98 -6.30 -9.35
C PRO A 534 2.35 -5.73 -8.07
N ASN A 535 2.05 -4.43 -8.09
CA ASN A 535 1.34 -3.71 -7.02
C ASN A 535 -0.10 -4.17 -6.75
N ILE A 536 -0.60 -5.15 -7.52
CA ILE A 536 -1.89 -5.82 -7.35
C ILE A 536 -1.73 -7.32 -7.63
N ILE A 537 -2.05 -8.17 -6.66
CA ILE A 537 -2.00 -9.62 -6.78
C ILE A 537 -3.33 -10.25 -6.38
N LYS A 538 -3.61 -11.45 -6.89
CA LYS A 538 -4.68 -12.32 -6.39
C LYS A 538 -4.05 -13.48 -5.62
N VAL A 539 -4.62 -13.80 -4.47
CA VAL A 539 -4.16 -14.87 -3.56
C VAL A 539 -5.32 -15.83 -3.36
N VAL A 540 -5.14 -17.10 -3.72
CA VAL A 540 -6.12 -18.16 -3.45
C VAL A 540 -5.89 -18.69 -2.04
N TYR A 541 -6.96 -18.96 -1.30
CA TYR A 541 -6.91 -19.63 0.00
C TYR A 541 -7.94 -20.78 0.04
N ALA A 542 -7.45 -22.01 -0.12
CA ALA A 542 -8.28 -23.22 -0.26
C ALA A 542 -7.96 -24.25 0.85
N PRO A 543 -8.96 -24.94 1.43
CA PRO A 543 -8.76 -25.93 2.49
C PRO A 543 -7.87 -27.13 2.16
#